data_AF-T2JJ98-F1
#
_entry.id   AF-T2JJ98-F1
#
_cell.length_a   1.000
_cell.length_b   1.000
_cell.length_c   1.000
_cell.angle_alpha   90.00
_cell.angle_beta   90.00
_cell.angle_gamma   90.00
#
_symmetry.space_group_name_H-M   'P 1'
#
loop_
_entity.id
_entity.type
_entity.pdbx_description
1 polymer ?
#
loop_
_entity_poly.entity_id
_entity_poly.type
_entity_poly.pdbx_seq_one_letter_code
_entity_poly.pdbx_strand_id
1 'polypeptide(L)'
;MVKRSRTLPHLYLRNNGKKAKYTSASRGGGKTTPPYRNRKEHAEKLERKIGEAIEKARQQLESRLSEIAVGQPGFYLEFEVTKDDANAYSSLADRRKKLELVSVKPSLEQEDIVKATVFVPESATDFFQKKVEQYCNKNNKPSDKLNQKKLEVVAFLFLIDTKLNRFIFLLLLLPGRPKNEKLITRLENVEIGTVESLFTDDFKIFPQNGQAIWWEVWLRRDQLENFQTITERLEITTKSAKLESDKLEIVEFPERIVVLAMANVEAIEQVIKNSDTIAELRIAKDTPSFFFRNNTY
;
A
#
# COMPACT_ATOMS: atom_id res chain seq x y z
N MET A 1 37.17 -14.03 26.09
CA MET A 1 35.85 -13.47 25.74
C MET A 1 35.50 -12.41 26.79
N VAL A 2 35.62 -11.12 26.47
CA VAL A 2 35.41 -10.01 27.43
C VAL A 2 33.98 -9.47 27.27
N LYS A 3 33.18 -9.54 28.33
CA LYS A 3 31.80 -9.04 28.39
C LYS A 3 31.83 -7.55 28.75
N ARG A 4 31.55 -6.65 27.79
CA ARG A 4 31.44 -5.20 28.07
C ARG A 4 30.07 -4.87 28.68
N SER A 5 30.09 -4.21 29.84
CA SER A 5 28.91 -3.62 30.53
C SER A 5 28.32 -2.46 29.71
N ARG A 6 27.00 -2.45 29.51
CA ARG A 6 26.26 -1.36 28.83
C ARG A 6 25.71 -0.34 29.83
N THR A 7 26.61 0.39 30.48
CA THR A 7 26.25 1.54 31.32
C THR A 7 26.66 2.82 30.62
N LEU A 8 25.79 3.32 29.73
CA LEU A 8 25.88 4.69 29.23
C LEU A 8 24.84 5.57 29.95
N PRO A 9 25.17 6.83 30.28
CA PRO A 9 24.26 7.74 30.96
C PRO A 9 23.06 8.09 30.09
N HIS A 10 21.86 7.98 30.67
CA HIS A 10 20.62 8.44 30.03
C HIS A 10 20.63 9.97 29.90
N LEU A 11 20.49 10.49 28.68
CA LEU A 11 20.34 11.92 28.45
C LEU A 11 18.90 12.33 28.80
N TYR A 12 18.68 12.80 30.03
CA TYR A 12 17.41 13.40 30.42
C TYR A 12 17.38 14.87 30.00
N LEU A 13 16.66 15.18 28.93
CA LEU A 13 16.32 16.56 28.58
C LEU A 13 15.25 17.07 29.56
N ARG A 14 15.69 17.66 30.68
CA ARG A 14 14.78 18.28 31.66
C ARG A 14 14.09 19.49 31.01
N ASN A 15 12.77 19.58 31.21
CA ASN A 15 11.90 20.70 30.81
C ASN A 15 11.59 20.94 29.32
N ASN A 16 11.89 20.00 28.41
CA ASN A 16 11.60 20.16 26.97
C ASN A 16 10.31 19.49 26.46
N GLY A 17 9.35 19.18 27.34
CA GLY A 17 8.10 18.55 26.92
C GLY A 17 6.90 18.93 27.76
N LYS A 18 5.77 19.25 27.11
CA LYS A 18 4.47 19.27 27.78
C LYS A 18 4.00 17.83 27.96
N LYS A 19 3.79 17.41 29.21
CA LYS A 19 3.27 16.09 29.54
C LYS A 19 1.80 16.02 29.11
N ALA A 20 1.53 15.50 27.91
CA ALA A 20 0.19 15.16 27.48
C ALA A 20 -0.15 13.76 28.01
N LYS A 21 -1.36 13.55 28.53
CA LYS A 21 -1.84 12.18 28.78
C LYS A 21 -1.85 11.46 27.43
N TYR A 22 -1.28 10.27 27.37
CA TYR A 22 -1.49 9.37 26.25
C TYR A 22 -2.98 9.04 26.18
N THR A 23 -3.70 9.78 25.35
CA THR A 23 -4.96 9.33 24.78
C THR A 23 -4.56 8.51 23.58
N SER A 24 -4.79 7.19 23.62
CA SER A 24 -4.92 6.44 22.38
C SER A 24 -5.87 7.25 21.50
N ALA A 25 -5.48 7.59 20.27
CA ALA A 25 -6.47 7.93 19.27
C ALA A 25 -7.54 6.84 19.42
N SER A 26 -8.79 7.22 19.72
CA SER A 26 -9.85 6.24 19.88
C SER A 26 -9.70 5.25 18.74
N ARG A 27 -9.88 3.94 18.97
CA ARG A 27 -10.09 3.00 17.86
C ARG A 27 -11.33 3.51 17.13
N GLY A 28 -11.09 4.44 16.21
CA GLY A 28 -12.05 5.14 15.43
C GLY A 28 -12.46 4.13 14.39
N GLY A 29 -13.40 3.28 14.77
CA GLY A 29 -14.43 2.85 13.84
C GLY A 29 -15.24 4.09 13.48
N GLY A 30 -14.59 5.06 12.80
CA GLY A 30 -15.26 6.14 12.13
C GLY A 30 -16.29 5.47 11.25
N LYS A 31 -17.55 5.81 11.50
CA LYS A 31 -18.68 5.38 10.68
C LYS A 31 -18.66 6.14 9.36
N THR A 32 -17.54 6.15 8.64
CA THR A 32 -17.58 6.52 7.22
C THR A 32 -18.23 5.33 6.51
N THR A 33 -19.55 5.41 6.38
CA THR A 33 -20.26 4.54 5.47
C THR A 33 -19.63 4.72 4.11
N PRO A 34 -19.14 3.64 3.48
CA PRO A 34 -18.65 3.76 2.11
C PRO A 34 -19.72 4.42 1.23
N PRO A 35 -19.31 5.13 0.16
CA PRO A 35 -20.26 5.77 -0.74
C PRO A 35 -21.27 4.73 -1.22
N TYR A 36 -22.55 5.11 -1.20
CA TYR A 36 -23.58 4.25 -1.76
C TYR A 36 -23.34 4.12 -3.27
N ARG A 37 -23.26 2.88 -3.76
CA ARG A 37 -23.07 2.58 -5.17
C ARG A 37 -24.05 1.52 -5.61
N ASN A 38 -24.46 1.58 -6.88
CA ASN A 38 -25.00 0.40 -7.53
C ASN A 38 -23.88 -0.65 -7.59
N ARG A 39 -23.97 -1.64 -6.72
CA ARG A 39 -22.97 -2.70 -6.53
C ARG A 39 -22.59 -3.39 -7.83
N LYS A 40 -23.58 -3.67 -8.69
CA LYS A 40 -23.38 -4.41 -9.94
C LYS A 40 -22.64 -3.55 -10.97
N GLU A 41 -23.15 -2.36 -11.23
CA GLU A 41 -22.52 -1.41 -12.17
C GLU A 41 -21.10 -1.04 -11.73
N HIS A 42 -20.89 -0.82 -10.42
CA HIS A 42 -19.57 -0.50 -9.89
C HIS A 42 -18.60 -1.68 -10.00
N ALA A 43 -19.05 -2.90 -9.71
CA ALA A 43 -18.24 -4.09 -9.89
C ALA A 43 -17.88 -4.30 -11.38
N GLU A 44 -18.83 -4.16 -12.30
CA GLU A 44 -18.59 -4.28 -13.75
C GLU A 44 -17.56 -3.26 -14.25
N LYS A 45 -17.64 -2.00 -13.78
CA LYS A 45 -16.62 -0.97 -14.08
C LYS A 45 -15.24 -1.42 -13.61
N LEU A 46 -15.12 -1.89 -12.37
CA LEU A 46 -13.85 -2.32 -11.79
C LEU A 46 -13.33 -3.61 -12.44
N GLU A 47 -14.18 -4.56 -12.77
CA GLU A 47 -13.80 -5.80 -13.46
C GLU A 47 -13.17 -5.49 -14.81
N ARG A 48 -13.75 -4.56 -15.58
CA ARG A 48 -13.18 -4.10 -16.85
C ARG A 48 -11.80 -3.46 -16.64
N LYS A 49 -11.68 -2.53 -15.69
CA LYS A 49 -10.40 -1.86 -15.39
C LYS A 49 -9.31 -2.82 -14.90
N ILE A 50 -9.66 -3.76 -14.01
CA ILE A 50 -8.74 -4.81 -13.56
C ILE A 50 -8.34 -5.71 -14.73
N GLY A 51 -9.28 -6.09 -15.59
CA GLY A 51 -8.99 -6.88 -16.79
C GLY A 51 -7.99 -6.19 -17.71
N GLU A 52 -8.22 -4.90 -18.00
CA GLU A 52 -7.29 -4.06 -18.79
C GLU A 52 -5.89 -4.00 -18.15
N ALA A 53 -5.82 -3.82 -16.83
CA ALA A 53 -4.55 -3.76 -16.10
C ALA A 53 -3.82 -5.12 -16.06
N ILE A 54 -4.54 -6.23 -15.88
CA ILE A 54 -3.99 -7.59 -15.89
C ILE A 54 -3.45 -7.94 -17.28
N GLU A 55 -4.13 -7.54 -18.35
CA GLU A 55 -3.64 -7.80 -19.70
C GLU A 55 -2.31 -7.10 -19.96
N LYS A 56 -2.20 -5.82 -19.59
CA LYS A 56 -0.92 -5.09 -19.64
C LYS A 56 0.15 -5.74 -18.76
N ALA A 57 -0.23 -6.20 -17.57
CA ALA A 57 0.69 -6.91 -16.67
C ALA A 57 1.24 -8.21 -17.28
N ARG A 58 0.38 -8.98 -17.97
CA ARG A 58 0.80 -10.19 -18.68
C ARG A 58 1.78 -9.87 -19.81
N GLN A 59 1.49 -8.86 -20.61
CA GLN A 59 2.41 -8.38 -21.66
C GLN A 59 3.77 -7.95 -21.07
N GLN A 60 3.76 -7.27 -19.92
CA GLN A 60 4.98 -6.91 -19.21
C GLN A 60 5.76 -8.13 -18.73
N LEU A 61 5.08 -9.15 -18.20
CA LEU A 61 5.72 -10.39 -17.74
C LEU A 61 6.29 -11.21 -18.91
N GLU A 62 5.60 -11.26 -20.04
CA GLU A 62 6.04 -11.96 -21.26
C GLU A 62 7.24 -11.27 -21.92
N SER A 63 7.33 -9.95 -21.81
CA SER A 63 8.48 -9.16 -22.30
C SER A 63 9.68 -9.13 -21.35
N ARG A 64 9.62 -9.88 -20.25
CA ARG A 64 10.70 -9.94 -19.27
C ARG A 64 11.93 -10.62 -19.86
N LEU A 65 13.06 -9.93 -19.78
CA LEU A 65 14.33 -10.36 -20.35
C LEU A 65 15.06 -11.31 -19.39
N SER A 66 15.09 -12.60 -19.73
CA SER A 66 15.65 -13.65 -18.87
C SER A 66 17.13 -13.43 -18.49
N GLU A 67 17.90 -12.76 -19.35
CA GLU A 67 19.32 -12.46 -19.12
C GLU A 67 19.55 -11.47 -17.98
N ILE A 68 18.63 -10.51 -17.80
CA ILE A 68 18.75 -9.45 -16.78
C ILE A 68 17.80 -9.64 -15.60
N ALA A 69 16.77 -10.46 -15.74
CA ALA A 69 15.76 -10.68 -14.72
C ALA A 69 16.32 -11.20 -13.38
N VAL A 70 15.82 -10.64 -12.28
CA VAL A 70 16.14 -11.05 -10.90
C VAL A 70 14.91 -10.98 -9.99
N GLY A 71 14.92 -11.72 -8.89
CA GLY A 71 13.83 -11.68 -7.92
C GLY A 71 12.52 -12.28 -8.43
N GLN A 72 11.43 -12.03 -7.70
CA GLN A 72 10.15 -12.69 -7.93
C GLN A 72 9.40 -12.06 -9.13
N PRO A 73 8.89 -12.84 -10.10
CA PRO A 73 7.99 -12.32 -11.13
C PRO A 73 6.74 -11.66 -10.54
N GLY A 74 6.42 -10.49 -11.07
CA GLY A 74 5.28 -9.69 -10.65
C GLY A 74 5.24 -8.36 -11.39
N PHE A 75 4.29 -7.53 -11.00
CA PHE A 75 4.02 -6.23 -11.59
C PHE A 75 3.44 -5.29 -10.54
N TYR A 76 3.33 -4.01 -10.86
CA TYR A 76 2.70 -3.04 -9.97
C TYR A 76 1.28 -2.74 -10.45
N LEU A 77 0.35 -2.54 -9.53
CA LEU A 77 -0.96 -1.95 -9.82
C LEU A 77 -1.09 -0.65 -9.04
N GLU A 78 -1.52 0.43 -9.70
CA GLU A 78 -1.91 1.67 -9.04
C GLU A 78 -3.44 1.71 -8.93
N PHE A 79 -3.92 1.92 -7.70
CA PHE A 79 -5.35 2.07 -7.40
C PHE A 79 -5.65 3.51 -7.04
N GLU A 80 -6.75 4.04 -7.59
CA GLU A 80 -7.37 5.25 -7.05
C GLU A 80 -8.37 4.84 -5.97
N VAL A 81 -8.14 5.36 -4.76
CA VAL A 81 -8.92 5.02 -3.56
C VAL A 81 -9.51 6.28 -2.96
N THR A 82 -10.81 6.28 -2.70
CA THR A 82 -11.46 7.35 -1.93
C THR A 82 -10.83 7.44 -0.54
N LYS A 83 -10.33 8.63 -0.22
CA LYS A 83 -9.77 8.98 1.07
C LYS A 83 -10.87 8.92 2.11
N ASP A 84 -10.62 8.15 3.17
CA ASP A 84 -11.51 8.09 4.30
C ASP A 84 -10.74 7.73 5.58
N ASP A 85 -11.36 7.97 6.72
CA ASP A 85 -10.74 7.71 8.04
C ASP A 85 -10.41 6.22 8.26
N ALA A 86 -10.97 5.32 7.44
CA ALA A 86 -10.70 3.89 7.51
C ALA A 86 -9.40 3.45 6.83
N ASN A 87 -8.70 4.35 6.12
CA ASN A 87 -7.45 4.07 5.41
C ASN A 87 -7.53 2.79 4.56
N ALA A 88 -8.57 2.66 3.73
CA ALA A 88 -8.89 1.41 3.05
C ALA A 88 -7.79 0.88 2.13
N TYR A 89 -6.92 1.75 1.62
CA TYR A 89 -5.73 1.40 0.85
C TYR A 89 -4.81 0.41 1.60
N SER A 90 -4.80 0.43 2.94
CA SER A 90 -4.06 -0.57 3.76
C SER A 90 -4.49 -2.01 3.51
N SER A 91 -5.76 -2.24 3.10
CA SER A 91 -6.31 -3.56 2.80
C SER A 91 -5.95 -4.09 1.41
N LEU A 92 -5.21 -3.29 0.63
CA LEU A 92 -4.63 -3.73 -0.65
C LEU A 92 -3.42 -4.64 -0.44
N ALA A 93 -2.71 -4.52 0.68
CA ALA A 93 -1.63 -5.43 1.05
C ALA A 93 -2.18 -6.76 1.64
N ASP A 94 -1.49 -7.87 1.38
CA ASP A 94 -1.74 -9.17 1.99
C ASP A 94 -0.43 -9.96 2.07
N ARG A 95 0.13 -10.04 3.29
CA ARG A 95 1.39 -10.72 3.55
C ARG A 95 1.40 -12.19 3.14
N ARG A 96 0.28 -12.90 3.26
CA ARG A 96 0.20 -14.33 2.90
C ARG A 96 0.25 -14.54 1.39
N LYS A 97 -0.25 -13.56 0.64
CA LYS A 97 -0.18 -13.54 -0.83
C LYS A 97 1.02 -12.76 -1.36
N LYS A 98 1.89 -12.27 -0.47
CA LYS A 98 3.05 -11.42 -0.79
C LYS A 98 2.67 -10.16 -1.58
N LEU A 99 1.45 -9.65 -1.38
CA LEU A 99 1.01 -8.37 -1.89
C LEU A 99 1.55 -7.27 -0.97
N GLU A 100 2.31 -6.33 -1.52
CA GLU A 100 2.94 -5.27 -0.76
C GLU A 100 2.43 -3.91 -1.25
N LEU A 101 1.86 -3.13 -0.33
CA LEU A 101 1.57 -1.71 -0.59
C LEU A 101 2.90 -0.95 -0.55
N VAL A 102 3.36 -0.48 -1.70
CA VAL A 102 4.70 0.09 -1.85
C VAL A 102 4.70 1.60 -1.74
N SER A 103 3.67 2.27 -2.27
CA SER A 103 3.54 3.73 -2.26
C SER A 103 2.09 4.15 -2.05
N VAL A 104 1.88 5.27 -1.35
CA VAL A 104 0.58 5.96 -1.23
C VAL A 104 0.82 7.45 -1.34
N LYS A 105 0.15 8.10 -2.28
CA LYS A 105 0.26 9.54 -2.52
C LYS A 105 -1.11 10.17 -2.78
N PRO A 106 -1.32 11.45 -2.46
CA PRO A 106 -2.54 12.15 -2.84
C PRO A 106 -2.67 12.20 -4.37
N SER A 107 -3.90 12.17 -4.89
CA SER A 107 -4.13 12.49 -6.29
C SER A 107 -3.93 13.98 -6.52
N LEU A 108 -3.33 14.35 -7.66
CA LEU A 108 -3.16 15.75 -8.07
C LEU A 108 -4.46 16.34 -8.63
N GLU A 109 -5.41 15.49 -9.04
CA GLU A 109 -6.65 15.90 -9.71
C GLU A 109 -7.85 15.96 -8.75
N GLN A 110 -7.83 15.15 -7.69
CA GLN A 110 -8.97 14.96 -6.79
C GLN A 110 -8.50 14.91 -5.33
N GLU A 111 -8.91 15.90 -4.53
CA GLU A 111 -8.47 16.03 -3.13
C GLU A 111 -8.86 14.84 -2.23
N ASP A 112 -10.00 14.21 -2.56
CA ASP A 112 -10.55 13.07 -1.82
C ASP A 112 -10.09 11.72 -2.38
N ILE A 113 -9.10 11.70 -3.29
CA ILE A 113 -8.53 10.45 -3.82
C ILE A 113 -7.06 10.34 -3.43
N VAL A 114 -6.66 9.12 -3.07
CA VAL A 114 -5.24 8.73 -2.98
C VAL A 114 -4.93 7.71 -4.05
N LYS A 115 -3.73 7.81 -4.62
CA LYS A 115 -3.12 6.79 -5.49
C LYS A 115 -2.31 5.84 -4.62
N ALA A 116 -2.67 4.57 -4.64
CA ALA A 116 -2.04 3.51 -3.84
C ALA A 116 -1.44 2.45 -4.77
N THR A 117 -0.11 2.33 -4.76
CA THR A 117 0.61 1.41 -5.64
C THR A 117 0.97 0.14 -4.88
N VAL A 118 0.70 -1.01 -5.48
CA VAL A 118 0.84 -2.33 -4.87
C VAL A 118 1.70 -3.20 -5.78
N PHE A 119 2.73 -3.84 -5.22
CA PHE A 119 3.41 -4.93 -5.91
C PHE A 119 2.54 -6.21 -5.84
N VAL A 120 2.30 -6.81 -7.01
CA VAL A 120 1.52 -8.01 -7.20
C VAL A 120 2.42 -9.10 -7.79
N PRO A 121 2.72 -10.18 -7.04
CA PRO A 121 3.44 -11.30 -7.61
C PRO A 121 2.59 -12.00 -8.66
N GLU A 122 3.21 -12.58 -9.68
CA GLU A 122 2.54 -13.31 -10.78
C GLU A 122 1.55 -14.36 -10.26
N SER A 123 1.93 -15.10 -9.20
CA SER A 123 1.07 -16.09 -8.53
C SER A 123 -0.24 -15.53 -7.94
N ALA A 124 -0.36 -14.21 -7.83
CA ALA A 124 -1.51 -13.49 -7.28
C ALA A 124 -2.20 -12.57 -8.31
N THR A 125 -1.93 -12.74 -9.61
CA THR A 125 -2.49 -11.91 -10.70
C THR A 125 -4.01 -11.72 -10.59
N ASP A 126 -4.77 -12.80 -10.39
CA ASP A 126 -6.25 -12.71 -10.34
C ASP A 126 -6.80 -12.26 -8.96
N PHE A 127 -5.94 -11.92 -8.00
CA PHE A 127 -6.36 -11.72 -6.61
C PHE A 127 -7.42 -10.63 -6.47
N PHE A 128 -7.19 -9.47 -7.10
CA PHE A 128 -8.13 -8.36 -7.04
C PHE A 128 -9.38 -8.60 -7.88
N GLN A 129 -9.26 -9.25 -9.04
CA GLN A 129 -10.41 -9.66 -9.85
C GLN A 129 -11.36 -10.56 -9.04
N LYS A 130 -10.82 -11.57 -8.36
CA LYS A 130 -11.58 -12.45 -7.45
C LYS A 130 -12.22 -11.69 -6.29
N LYS A 131 -11.59 -10.63 -5.78
CA LYS A 131 -12.18 -9.80 -4.73
C LYS A 131 -13.37 -9.00 -5.24
N VAL A 132 -13.28 -8.44 -6.45
CA VAL A 132 -14.38 -7.69 -7.09
C VAL A 132 -15.54 -8.61 -7.48
N GLU A 133 -15.27 -9.79 -8.05
CA GLU A 133 -16.30 -10.78 -8.37
C GLU A 133 -17.07 -11.22 -7.10
N GLN A 134 -16.35 -11.45 -6.00
CA GLN A 134 -16.96 -11.72 -4.70
C GLN A 134 -17.77 -10.54 -4.18
N TYR A 135 -17.26 -9.32 -4.37
CA TYR A 135 -18.01 -8.11 -4.06
C TYR A 135 -19.23 -7.97 -4.95
N CYS A 136 -19.27 -8.46 -6.19
CA CYS A 136 -20.46 -8.43 -7.04
C CYS A 136 -21.50 -9.48 -6.60
N ASN A 137 -21.05 -10.70 -6.29
CA ASN A 137 -21.93 -11.86 -6.24
C ASN A 137 -22.14 -12.47 -4.85
N LYS A 138 -21.35 -12.12 -3.83
CA LYS A 138 -21.35 -12.80 -2.52
C LYS A 138 -21.57 -11.84 -1.36
N ASN A 139 -22.25 -12.32 -0.33
CA ASN A 139 -22.43 -11.62 0.94
C ASN A 139 -21.64 -12.34 2.04
N ASN A 140 -21.20 -11.59 3.04
CA ASN A 140 -20.64 -12.18 4.26
C ASN A 140 -21.73 -12.95 5.01
N LYS A 141 -21.35 -13.96 5.79
CA LYS A 141 -22.28 -14.57 6.74
C LYS A 141 -22.75 -13.52 7.75
N PRO A 142 -24.02 -13.53 8.19
CA PRO A 142 -24.48 -12.70 9.30
C PRO A 142 -23.58 -12.95 10.53
N SER A 143 -23.20 -11.90 11.25
CA SER A 143 -22.34 -12.04 12.43
C SER A 143 -23.11 -12.66 13.61
N ASP A 144 -22.53 -13.63 14.32
CA ASP A 144 -23.17 -14.31 15.46
C ASP A 144 -23.62 -13.34 16.56
N LYS A 145 -22.84 -12.28 16.82
CA LYS A 145 -23.20 -11.23 17.79
C LYS A 145 -24.42 -10.40 17.36
N LEU A 146 -24.62 -10.22 16.05
CA LEU A 146 -25.80 -9.54 15.52
C LEU A 146 -27.02 -10.46 15.56
N ASN A 147 -26.83 -11.76 15.37
CA ASN A 147 -27.88 -12.77 15.49
C ASN A 147 -28.42 -12.84 16.93
N GLN A 148 -27.56 -12.83 17.96
CA GLN A 148 -27.98 -12.91 19.36
C GLN A 148 -28.84 -11.70 19.79
N LYS A 149 -28.41 -10.47 19.48
CA LYS A 149 -29.20 -9.26 19.75
C LYS A 149 -30.49 -9.19 18.93
N LYS A 150 -30.48 -9.63 17.66
CA LYS A 150 -31.71 -9.74 16.87
C LYS A 150 -32.66 -10.76 17.50
N LEU A 151 -32.16 -11.89 17.99
CA LEU A 151 -32.96 -12.92 18.65
C LEU A 151 -33.61 -12.41 19.94
N GLU A 152 -32.89 -11.62 20.76
CA GLU A 152 -33.46 -10.95 21.93
C GLU A 152 -34.58 -9.97 21.54
N VAL A 153 -34.38 -9.17 20.49
CA VAL A 153 -35.40 -8.25 19.96
C VAL A 153 -36.59 -9.02 19.37
N VAL A 154 -36.35 -10.13 18.65
CA VAL A 154 -37.40 -11.03 18.15
C VAL A 154 -38.20 -11.59 19.31
N ALA A 155 -37.53 -12.16 20.33
CA ALA A 155 -38.17 -12.73 21.52
C ALA A 155 -38.97 -11.68 22.28
N PHE A 156 -38.46 -10.45 22.40
CA PHE A 156 -39.18 -9.34 23.00
C PHE A 156 -40.42 -8.99 22.18
N LEU A 157 -40.30 -8.81 20.86
CA LEU A 157 -41.45 -8.47 20.00
C LEU A 157 -42.54 -9.57 19.98
N PHE A 158 -42.16 -10.85 20.07
CA PHE A 158 -43.10 -11.96 20.24
C PHE A 158 -43.88 -11.89 21.56
N LEU A 159 -43.29 -11.35 22.62
CA LEU A 159 -43.95 -11.18 23.93
C LEU A 159 -44.98 -10.03 23.96
N ILE A 160 -44.85 -9.03 23.07
CA ILE A 160 -45.72 -7.84 23.03
C ILE A 160 -46.74 -7.84 21.88
N ASP A 161 -46.52 -8.58 20.78
CA ASP A 161 -47.53 -8.75 19.73
C ASP A 161 -47.35 -10.03 18.89
N THR A 162 -48.32 -10.95 19.00
CA THR A 162 -48.37 -12.21 18.25
C THR A 162 -48.61 -12.05 16.74
N LYS A 163 -49.06 -10.87 16.27
CA LYS A 163 -49.31 -10.61 14.83
C LYS A 163 -48.05 -10.19 14.06
N LEU A 164 -46.94 -9.83 14.72
CA LEU A 164 -45.71 -9.35 14.07
C LEU A 164 -44.80 -10.47 13.49
N ASN A 165 -45.25 -11.73 13.59
CA ASN A 165 -44.43 -12.94 13.41
C ASN A 165 -43.75 -13.12 12.04
N ARG A 166 -44.25 -12.53 10.95
CA ARG A 166 -43.69 -12.75 9.61
C ARG A 166 -42.59 -11.75 9.23
N PHE A 167 -42.71 -10.50 9.64
CA PHE A 167 -41.78 -9.43 9.23
C PHE A 167 -40.45 -9.50 10.00
N ILE A 168 -40.50 -9.93 11.26
CA ILE A 168 -39.32 -10.08 12.11
C ILE A 168 -38.44 -11.26 11.65
N PHE A 169 -39.05 -12.37 11.25
CA PHE A 169 -38.31 -13.51 10.69
C PHE A 169 -37.55 -13.10 9.40
N LEU A 170 -38.14 -12.24 8.59
CA LEU A 170 -37.49 -11.68 7.39
C LEU A 170 -36.23 -10.85 7.75
N LEU A 171 -36.25 -10.13 8.87
CA LEU A 171 -35.10 -9.37 9.39
C LEU A 171 -33.92 -10.26 9.81
N LEU A 172 -34.18 -11.51 10.24
CA LEU A 172 -33.15 -12.52 10.52
C LEU A 172 -32.59 -13.16 9.23
N LEU A 173 -33.38 -13.19 8.16
CA LEU A 173 -32.97 -13.67 6.84
C LEU A 173 -32.24 -12.61 6.00
N LEU A 174 -32.12 -11.36 6.47
CA LEU A 174 -31.43 -10.31 5.72
C LEU A 174 -29.99 -10.74 5.43
N PRO A 175 -29.58 -10.71 4.15
CA PRO A 175 -28.23 -11.10 3.78
C PRO A 175 -27.21 -10.22 4.50
N GLY A 176 -26.08 -10.82 4.86
CA GLY A 176 -24.96 -10.05 5.38
C GLY A 176 -24.45 -9.03 4.37
N ARG A 177 -23.59 -8.12 4.83
CA ARG A 177 -22.98 -7.11 3.97
C ARG A 177 -22.22 -7.74 2.79
N PRO A 178 -22.13 -7.08 1.63
CA PRO A 178 -21.36 -7.58 0.49
C PRO A 178 -19.94 -7.99 0.91
N LYS A 179 -19.44 -9.08 0.34
CA LYS A 179 -18.08 -9.54 0.63
C LYS A 179 -17.09 -8.51 0.10
N ASN A 180 -16.00 -8.26 0.83
CA ASN A 180 -14.98 -7.25 0.51
C ASN A 180 -15.49 -5.79 0.40
N GLU A 181 -16.74 -5.50 0.78
CA GLU A 181 -17.38 -4.18 0.68
C GLU A 181 -16.45 -3.05 1.15
N LYS A 182 -15.86 -3.19 2.34
CA LYS A 182 -15.01 -2.14 2.95
C LYS A 182 -13.89 -1.65 2.03
N LEU A 183 -13.28 -2.54 1.24
CA LEU A 183 -12.24 -2.16 0.29
C LEU A 183 -12.87 -1.73 -1.02
N ILE A 184 -13.68 -2.60 -1.62
CA ILE A 184 -14.08 -2.45 -3.02
C ILE A 184 -14.87 -1.17 -3.26
N THR A 185 -15.80 -0.80 -2.38
CA THR A 185 -16.63 0.42 -2.53
C THR A 185 -15.84 1.73 -2.53
N ARG A 186 -14.55 1.70 -2.18
CA ARG A 186 -13.67 2.87 -2.16
C ARG A 186 -12.72 2.88 -3.36
N LEU A 187 -12.69 1.83 -4.17
CA LEU A 187 -11.87 1.80 -5.38
C LEU A 187 -12.62 2.50 -6.51
N GLU A 188 -11.97 3.50 -7.12
CA GLU A 188 -12.51 4.24 -8.26
C GLU A 188 -11.98 3.73 -9.59
N ASN A 189 -10.70 3.40 -9.60
CA ASN A 189 -9.93 3.01 -10.78
C ASN A 189 -8.76 2.10 -10.38
N VAL A 190 -8.23 1.39 -11.37
CA VAL A 190 -7.00 0.62 -11.26
C VAL A 190 -6.33 0.56 -12.63
N GLU A 191 -5.00 0.69 -12.61
CA GLU A 191 -4.17 0.64 -13.79
C GLU A 191 -2.84 -0.06 -13.50
N ILE A 192 -2.12 -0.40 -14.57
CA ILE A 192 -0.75 -0.92 -14.45
C ILE A 192 0.14 0.18 -13.88
N GLY A 193 0.93 -0.16 -12.86
CA GLY A 193 1.87 0.77 -12.25
C GLY A 193 3.10 0.99 -13.12
N THR A 194 3.53 2.24 -13.22
CA THR A 194 4.69 2.68 -14.00
C THR A 194 5.76 3.31 -13.10
N VAL A 195 6.84 3.84 -13.69
CA VAL A 195 7.82 4.67 -12.99
C VAL A 195 7.13 5.84 -12.27
N GLU A 196 6.14 6.46 -12.93
CA GLU A 196 5.36 7.56 -12.37
C GLU A 196 4.55 7.13 -11.15
N SER A 197 4.02 5.91 -11.14
CA SER A 197 3.29 5.37 -9.99
C SER A 197 4.17 5.27 -8.74
N LEU A 198 5.44 4.90 -8.91
CA LEU A 198 6.42 4.79 -7.82
C LEU A 198 7.09 6.12 -7.46
N PHE A 199 6.96 7.16 -8.29
CA PHE A 199 7.49 8.49 -8.02
C PHE A 199 6.65 9.25 -6.98
N THR A 200 7.31 9.82 -5.97
CA THR A 200 6.64 10.43 -4.80
C THR A 200 7.04 11.87 -4.49
N ASP A 201 8.02 12.44 -5.20
CA ASP A 201 8.24 13.89 -5.18
C ASP A 201 7.13 14.62 -5.97
N ASP A 202 7.18 15.96 -6.00
CA ASP A 202 6.28 16.77 -6.83
C ASP A 202 6.42 16.35 -8.30
N PHE A 203 5.31 15.96 -8.94
CA PHE A 203 5.34 15.50 -10.33
C PHE A 203 5.86 16.56 -11.30
N LYS A 204 5.83 17.86 -10.95
CA LYS A 204 6.41 18.94 -11.75
C LYS A 204 7.91 18.81 -11.99
N ILE A 205 8.62 18.11 -11.10
CA ILE A 205 10.06 17.86 -11.25
C ILE A 205 10.36 16.50 -11.89
N PHE A 206 9.35 15.70 -12.24
CA PHE A 206 9.56 14.40 -12.86
C PHE A 206 10.43 14.53 -14.13
N PRO A 207 11.48 13.71 -14.31
CA PRO A 207 12.42 13.85 -15.42
C PRO A 207 11.74 13.77 -16.79
N GLN A 208 12.16 14.65 -17.69
CA GLN A 208 11.67 14.70 -19.08
C GLN A 208 12.83 14.48 -20.07
N ASN A 209 12.50 14.14 -21.31
CA ASN A 209 13.43 14.09 -22.45
C ASN A 209 14.60 13.09 -22.31
N GLY A 210 14.40 11.97 -21.61
CA GLY A 210 15.41 10.89 -21.49
C GLY A 210 16.66 11.26 -20.71
N GLN A 211 16.67 12.39 -19.99
CA GLN A 211 17.82 12.82 -19.19
C GLN A 211 18.09 11.84 -18.04
N ALA A 212 19.35 11.42 -17.89
CA ALA A 212 19.79 10.68 -16.72
C ALA A 212 19.94 11.61 -15.51
N ILE A 213 19.38 11.18 -14.38
CA ILE A 213 19.46 11.89 -13.10
C ILE A 213 19.86 10.93 -11.98
N TRP A 214 20.28 11.50 -10.84
CA TRP A 214 20.40 10.72 -9.61
C TRP A 214 19.01 10.50 -8.98
N TRP A 215 18.63 9.25 -8.85
CA TRP A 215 17.43 8.80 -8.14
C TRP A 215 17.78 8.38 -6.71
N GLU A 216 16.95 8.73 -5.75
CA GLU A 216 16.82 7.99 -4.50
C GLU A 216 15.86 6.81 -4.75
N VAL A 217 16.41 5.61 -4.83
CA VAL A 217 15.64 4.38 -5.03
C VAL A 217 15.43 3.70 -3.69
N TRP A 218 14.19 3.76 -3.21
CA TRP A 218 13.77 3.09 -1.99
C TRP A 218 13.38 1.66 -2.33
N LEU A 219 14.09 0.70 -1.74
CA LEU A 219 13.91 -0.71 -2.04
C LEU A 219 12.79 -1.34 -1.22
N ARG A 220 12.10 -2.31 -1.82
CA ARG A 220 11.28 -3.28 -1.09
C ARG A 220 12.16 -4.08 -0.14
N ARG A 221 11.55 -4.66 0.89
CA ARG A 221 12.29 -5.37 1.95
C ARG A 221 13.11 -6.52 1.36
N ASP A 222 14.35 -6.66 1.84
CA ASP A 222 15.28 -7.73 1.47
C ASP A 222 15.64 -7.78 -0.04
N GLN A 223 15.56 -6.64 -0.75
CA GLN A 223 15.82 -6.56 -2.20
C GLN A 223 17.15 -5.93 -2.60
N LEU A 224 18.05 -5.62 -1.65
CA LEU A 224 19.33 -4.96 -1.97
C LEU A 224 20.19 -5.78 -2.96
N GLU A 225 20.35 -7.08 -2.73
CA GLU A 225 21.19 -7.93 -3.57
C GLU A 225 20.62 -8.07 -4.99
N ASN A 226 19.30 -8.26 -5.11
CA ASN A 226 18.61 -8.28 -6.40
C ASN A 226 18.76 -6.92 -7.10
N PHE A 227 18.59 -5.81 -6.39
CA PHE A 227 18.75 -4.48 -6.96
C PHE A 227 20.17 -4.25 -7.47
N GLN A 228 21.20 -4.60 -6.69
CA GLN A 228 22.59 -4.52 -7.12
C GLN A 228 22.82 -5.34 -8.40
N THR A 229 22.35 -6.58 -8.42
CA THR A 229 22.49 -7.49 -9.56
C THR A 229 21.86 -6.91 -10.84
N ILE A 230 20.61 -6.43 -10.78
CA ILE A 230 19.96 -5.87 -11.97
C ILE A 230 20.60 -4.55 -12.41
N THR A 231 21.02 -3.70 -11.47
CA THR A 231 21.72 -2.45 -11.84
C THR A 231 23.07 -2.70 -12.48
N GLU A 232 23.81 -3.72 -12.05
CA GLU A 232 25.06 -4.14 -12.68
C GLU A 232 24.81 -4.62 -14.12
N ARG A 233 23.80 -5.48 -14.32
CA ARG A 233 23.44 -5.99 -15.66
C ARG A 233 22.91 -4.93 -16.62
N LEU A 234 22.36 -3.84 -16.09
CA LEU A 234 21.88 -2.70 -16.86
C LEU A 234 22.90 -1.56 -16.95
N GLU A 235 24.12 -1.76 -16.43
CA GLU A 235 25.18 -0.75 -16.40
C GLU A 235 24.78 0.57 -15.70
N ILE A 236 23.86 0.47 -14.72
CA ILE A 236 23.39 1.60 -13.92
C ILE A 236 24.39 1.85 -12.78
N THR A 237 24.96 3.06 -12.75
CA THR A 237 25.87 3.46 -11.66
C THR A 237 25.09 3.64 -10.36
N THR A 238 25.49 2.95 -9.29
CA THR A 238 24.86 3.06 -7.97
C THR A 238 25.83 3.53 -6.87
N LYS A 239 25.29 4.16 -5.82
CA LYS A 239 25.99 4.44 -4.55
C LYS A 239 25.11 3.98 -3.40
N SER A 240 25.66 3.16 -2.50
CA SER A 240 24.93 2.70 -1.32
C SER A 240 24.99 3.73 -0.20
N ALA A 241 23.84 4.17 0.28
CA ALA A 241 23.74 4.90 1.55
C ALA A 241 23.57 3.86 2.66
N LYS A 242 24.66 3.39 3.27
CA LYS A 242 24.55 2.73 4.58
C LYS A 242 24.16 3.82 5.58
N LEU A 243 22.85 3.98 5.82
CA LEU A 243 22.33 4.69 6.98
C LEU A 243 22.88 3.98 8.22
N GLU A 244 23.87 4.61 8.85
CA GLU A 244 24.45 4.15 10.11
C GLU A 244 23.32 3.99 11.14
N SER A 245 23.07 2.74 11.49
CA SER A 245 22.12 2.37 12.51
C SER A 245 22.76 2.68 13.85
N ASP A 246 22.39 3.82 14.46
CA ASP A 246 22.26 3.96 15.92
C ASP A 246 21.69 5.36 16.26
N LYS A 247 20.48 5.37 16.84
CA LYS A 247 19.66 6.51 17.32
C LYS A 247 18.69 7.13 16.31
N LEU A 248 17.53 6.51 16.15
CA LEU A 248 16.29 7.21 15.82
C LEU A 248 15.16 6.65 16.69
N GLU A 249 14.50 7.55 17.42
CA GLU A 249 13.28 7.28 18.19
C GLU A 249 12.14 6.93 17.22
N ILE A 250 11.37 5.90 17.58
CA ILE A 250 10.47 5.16 16.70
C ILE A 250 9.19 5.97 16.40
N VAL A 251 9.00 6.30 15.12
CA VAL A 251 7.69 6.33 14.46
C VAL A 251 7.79 5.31 13.32
N GLU A 252 7.00 4.23 13.38
CA GLU A 252 7.19 3.04 12.54
C GLU A 252 7.03 3.30 11.02
N PHE A 253 8.14 3.22 10.29
CA PHE A 253 8.21 2.72 8.91
C PHE A 253 9.30 1.63 8.88
N PRO A 254 9.02 0.40 8.42
CA PRO A 254 10.00 -0.68 8.56
C PRO A 254 11.05 -0.64 7.43
N GLU A 255 12.31 -0.45 7.80
CA GLU A 255 13.51 -1.06 7.17
C GLU A 255 13.63 -1.05 5.63
N ARG A 256 13.35 0.06 4.95
CA ARG A 256 13.64 0.18 3.51
C ARG A 256 15.03 0.77 3.29
N ILE A 257 15.82 0.10 2.46
CA ILE A 257 17.16 0.53 2.06
C ILE A 257 17.01 1.54 0.93
N VAL A 258 17.77 2.63 0.99
CA VAL A 258 17.82 3.64 -0.07
C VAL A 258 19.15 3.54 -0.80
N VAL A 259 19.11 3.44 -2.12
CA VAL A 259 20.27 3.40 -3.00
C VAL A 259 20.19 4.56 -3.98
N LEU A 260 21.30 5.28 -4.16
CA LEU A 260 21.39 6.28 -5.23
C LEU A 260 21.69 5.58 -6.54
N ALA A 261 20.93 5.87 -7.60
CA ALA A 261 21.15 5.29 -8.93
C ALA A 261 21.14 6.41 -9.99
N MET A 262 22.14 6.43 -10.87
CA MET A 262 22.19 7.35 -12.02
C MET A 262 21.54 6.69 -13.23
N ALA A 263 20.34 7.14 -13.63
CA ALA A 263 19.56 6.53 -14.71
C ALA A 263 18.56 7.52 -15.32
N ASN A 264 18.15 7.30 -16.57
CA ASN A 264 16.95 7.91 -17.14
C ASN A 264 15.69 7.08 -16.82
N VAL A 265 14.52 7.57 -17.22
CA VAL A 265 13.23 6.92 -16.94
C VAL A 265 13.15 5.54 -17.60
N GLU A 266 13.68 5.40 -18.82
CA GLU A 266 13.66 4.16 -19.59
C GLU A 266 14.47 3.05 -18.90
N ALA A 267 15.65 3.38 -18.37
CA ALA A 267 16.46 2.43 -17.61
C ALA A 267 15.79 2.01 -16.29
N ILE A 268 15.13 2.94 -15.58
CA ILE A 268 14.35 2.60 -14.37
C ILE A 268 13.14 1.73 -14.74
N GLU A 269 12.50 1.98 -15.88
CA GLU A 269 11.42 1.14 -16.38
C GLU A 269 11.92 -0.30 -16.64
N GLN A 270 13.13 -0.48 -17.19
CA GLN A 270 13.74 -1.80 -17.32
C GLN A 270 13.97 -2.48 -15.97
N VAL A 271 14.38 -1.73 -14.93
CA VAL A 271 14.48 -2.29 -13.56
C VAL A 271 13.12 -2.79 -13.05
N ILE A 272 12.05 -2.01 -13.27
CA ILE A 272 10.67 -2.38 -12.86
C ILE A 272 10.16 -3.60 -13.64
N LYS A 273 10.42 -3.67 -14.96
CA LYS A 273 9.98 -4.78 -15.80
C LYS A 273 10.68 -6.09 -15.46
N ASN A 274 11.93 -6.01 -15.00
CA ASN A 274 12.79 -7.18 -14.84
C ASN A 274 13.10 -7.54 -13.38
N SER A 275 12.60 -6.79 -12.39
CA SER A 275 12.78 -7.10 -10.96
C SER A 275 11.61 -6.65 -10.10
N ASP A 276 11.57 -7.16 -8.86
CA ASP A 276 10.59 -6.76 -7.86
C ASP A 276 11.19 -5.87 -6.76
N THR A 277 12.19 -5.06 -7.11
CA THR A 277 13.09 -4.44 -6.13
C THR A 277 12.63 -3.08 -5.61
N ILE A 278 11.92 -2.28 -6.42
CA ILE A 278 11.64 -0.87 -6.13
C ILE A 278 10.33 -0.71 -5.34
N ALA A 279 10.36 0.02 -4.24
CA ALA A 279 9.17 0.42 -3.50
C ALA A 279 8.74 1.86 -3.83
N GLU A 280 9.70 2.75 -3.98
CA GLU A 280 9.46 4.18 -4.18
C GLU A 280 10.66 4.84 -4.87
N LEU A 281 10.38 5.90 -5.62
CA LEU A 281 11.35 6.70 -6.37
C LEU A 281 11.22 8.17 -5.99
N ARG A 282 12.37 8.82 -5.82
CA ARG A 282 12.51 10.25 -5.61
C ARG A 282 13.70 10.79 -6.39
N ILE A 283 13.72 12.08 -6.64
CA ILE A 283 14.91 12.75 -7.15
C ILE A 283 15.87 12.91 -5.99
N ALA A 284 17.12 12.48 -6.18
CA ALA A 284 18.15 12.72 -5.18
C ALA A 284 18.30 14.22 -5.01
N LYS A 285 17.94 14.70 -3.82
CA LYS A 285 18.19 16.09 -3.44
C LYS A 285 19.70 16.20 -3.23
N ASP A 286 20.30 17.34 -3.61
CA ASP A 286 21.67 17.64 -3.20
C ASP A 286 21.74 17.38 -1.70
N THR A 287 22.47 16.32 -1.33
CA THR A 287 22.53 15.90 0.06
C THR A 287 22.97 17.11 0.87
N PRO A 288 22.35 17.44 2.01
CA PRO A 288 22.79 18.58 2.79
C PRO A 288 24.20 18.26 3.29
N SER A 289 25.19 18.77 2.57
CA SER A 289 26.56 18.93 3.06
C SER A 289 26.58 19.82 4.32
N PHE A 290 25.43 20.36 4.73
CA PHE A 290 25.15 21.01 6.00
C PHE A 290 25.16 20.07 7.23
N PHE A 291 24.87 18.76 7.11
CA PHE A 291 24.98 17.84 8.26
C PHE A 291 26.42 17.42 8.59
N PHE A 292 27.38 17.69 7.68
CA PHE A 292 28.79 17.34 7.86
C PHE A 292 29.71 18.53 8.17
N ARG A 293 29.15 19.74 8.40
CA ARG A 293 29.91 20.89 8.92
C ARG A 293 29.37 21.29 10.29
N ASN A 294 29.90 20.65 11.32
CA ASN A 294 30.40 21.28 12.54
C ASN A 294 30.81 20.20 13.53
N ASN A 295 32.10 19.86 13.50
CA ASN A 295 32.91 19.64 14.69
C ASN A 295 34.37 19.66 14.23
N THR A 296 34.83 20.85 13.86
CA THR A 296 36.24 21.21 14.03
C THR A 296 36.36 21.92 15.37
N TYR A 297 37.38 21.48 16.11
CA TYR A 297 37.86 21.85 17.45
C TYR A 297 37.27 21.04 18.62
#